data_AF-A0A353N742-F1
#
_entry.id   AF-A0A353N742-F1
#
_cell.length_a   1.000
_cell.length_b   1.000
_cell.length_c   1.000
_cell.angle_alpha   90.00
_cell.angle_beta   90.00
_cell.angle_gamma   90.00
#
_symmetry.space_group_name_H-M   'P 1'
#
loop_
_entity.id
_entity.type
_entity.pdbx_description
1 polymer ?
#
loop_
_entity_poly.entity_id
_entity_poly.type
_entity_poly.pdbx_seq_one_letter_code
_entity_poly.pdbx_strand_id
1 'polypeptide(L)'
;MVTREVVGENDHFTFDLRYKKADDETDTYEGMLIQPSLNLSEPEPGKAYSGHSEYQINFAIANGPSGALQLVGDSTQMMIIEEEYYDEEYDETYLEYDYIMVETTGNASGNFTYNGGAYAFDGTVRFLFDQNKEDSFVGTFTTPEAVIDGEVRLTYVANESLAGKPLFEGYACDLVPNKLTVNGSLADRASDLLLAGTFKLELKNAATFNFSDQYTASNRPGVELNFSGTLCNEVNNQLAGTLSFEETEFKCFEVNVDYDLTSDGVQRKISLNATSANESEIKIGIISDWGPAQLNMNLGFTPGFLYDNGFGDLDVGTLDTLSGNVLVNGVEVGEICLHETFKVPMVKYHDGTSETF
;
A
#
# COMPACT_ATOMS: atom_id res chain seq x y z
N MET A 1 -20.38 -7.77 -27.06
CA MET A 1 -21.55 -8.66 -26.95
C MET A 1 -21.45 -9.39 -25.63
N VAL A 2 -22.55 -9.50 -24.89
CA VAL A 2 -22.63 -10.29 -23.66
C VAL A 2 -23.84 -11.21 -23.78
N THR A 3 -23.68 -12.48 -23.44
CA THR A 3 -24.75 -13.47 -23.40
C THR A 3 -24.84 -14.05 -22.00
N ARG A 4 -26.06 -14.27 -21.52
CA ARG A 4 -26.34 -14.92 -20.24
C ARG A 4 -27.12 -16.21 -20.48
N GLU A 5 -26.71 -17.27 -19.81
CA GLU A 5 -27.42 -18.55 -19.71
C GLU A 5 -27.52 -18.96 -18.23
N VAL A 6 -28.67 -19.51 -17.82
CA VAL A 6 -28.84 -20.06 -16.47
C VAL A 6 -28.65 -21.57 -16.54
N VAL A 7 -27.66 -22.11 -15.84
CA VAL A 7 -27.34 -23.55 -15.82
C VAL A 7 -27.39 -24.06 -14.38
N GLY A 8 -28.45 -24.80 -14.05
CA GLY A 8 -28.68 -25.26 -12.68
C GLY A 8 -28.91 -24.09 -11.73
N GLU A 9 -28.06 -23.95 -10.72
CA GLU A 9 -28.11 -22.87 -9.73
C GLU A 9 -27.11 -21.74 -10.04
N ASN A 10 -26.50 -21.71 -11.24
CA ASN A 10 -25.50 -20.70 -11.62
C ASN A 10 -25.90 -19.91 -12.86
N ASP A 11 -25.51 -18.65 -12.87
CA ASP A 11 -25.50 -17.79 -14.05
C ASP A 11 -24.18 -17.92 -14.79
N HIS A 12 -24.26 -18.15 -16.09
CA HIS A 12 -23.13 -18.24 -17.00
C HIS A 12 -23.18 -17.04 -17.96
N PHE A 13 -22.26 -16.10 -17.78
CA PHE A 13 -22.06 -14.99 -18.70
C PHE A 13 -20.90 -15.32 -19.63
N THR A 14 -21.07 -15.10 -20.92
CA THR A 14 -19.98 -15.07 -21.89
C THR A 14 -19.94 -13.68 -22.50
N PHE A 15 -18.74 -13.12 -22.66
CA PHE A 15 -18.57 -11.79 -23.20
C PHE A 15 -17.45 -11.73 -24.24
N ASP A 16 -17.63 -10.83 -25.20
CA ASP A 16 -16.62 -10.35 -26.15
C ASP A 16 -16.80 -8.82 -26.22
N LEU A 17 -15.91 -8.10 -25.55
CA LEU A 17 -15.93 -6.65 -25.40
C LEU A 17 -14.74 -6.06 -26.16
N ARG A 18 -15.03 -4.98 -26.88
CA ARG A 18 -14.02 -4.23 -27.62
C ARG A 18 -14.08 -2.77 -27.20
N TYR A 19 -12.97 -2.27 -26.68
CA TYR A 19 -12.85 -0.89 -26.25
C TYR A 19 -11.93 -0.14 -27.22
N LYS A 20 -12.49 0.83 -27.94
CA LYS A 20 -11.72 1.67 -28.85
C LYS A 20 -11.23 2.91 -28.10
N LYS A 21 -9.91 3.07 -28.01
CA LYS A 21 -9.25 4.22 -27.40
C LYS A 21 -9.31 5.45 -28.30
N ALA A 22 -8.99 6.60 -27.74
CA ALA A 22 -9.01 7.89 -28.42
C ALA A 22 -7.98 8.00 -29.57
N ASP A 23 -6.97 7.13 -29.59
CA ASP A 23 -5.89 7.02 -30.58
C ASP A 23 -6.15 5.95 -31.66
N ASP A 24 -7.41 5.53 -31.83
CA ASP A 24 -7.86 4.46 -32.74
C ASP A 24 -7.36 3.04 -32.42
N GLU A 25 -6.62 2.86 -31.33
CA GLU A 25 -6.26 1.54 -30.82
C GLU A 25 -7.48 0.81 -30.23
N THR A 26 -7.47 -0.52 -30.26
CA THR A 26 -8.59 -1.34 -29.75
C THR A 26 -8.09 -2.40 -28.79
N ASP A 27 -8.57 -2.33 -27.55
CA ASP A 27 -8.40 -3.40 -26.58
C ASP A 27 -9.54 -4.42 -26.73
N THR A 28 -9.24 -5.69 -26.50
CA THR A 28 -10.22 -6.77 -26.54
C THR A 28 -10.23 -7.52 -25.22
N TYR A 29 -11.43 -7.82 -24.72
CA TYR A 29 -11.64 -8.64 -23.54
C TYR A 29 -12.69 -9.69 -23.88
N GLU A 30 -12.35 -10.95 -23.73
CA GLU A 30 -13.27 -12.05 -23.96
C GLU A 30 -13.20 -13.02 -22.78
N GLY A 31 -14.29 -13.71 -22.48
CA GLY A 31 -14.25 -14.60 -21.34
C GLY A 31 -15.60 -15.10 -20.89
N MET A 32 -15.56 -15.71 -19.72
CA MET A 32 -16.71 -16.34 -19.08
C MET A 32 -16.72 -15.97 -17.60
N LEU A 33 -17.89 -15.64 -17.08
CA LEU A 33 -18.14 -15.47 -15.66
C LEU A 33 -19.23 -16.48 -15.28
N ILE A 34 -18.91 -17.37 -14.36
CA ILE A 34 -19.86 -18.24 -13.68
C ILE A 34 -20.02 -17.68 -12.28
N GLN A 35 -21.26 -17.47 -11.85
CA GLN A 35 -21.56 -17.00 -10.51
C GLN A 35 -22.87 -17.61 -10.02
N PRO A 36 -23.15 -17.60 -8.71
CA PRO A 36 -24.42 -18.08 -8.18
C PRO A 36 -25.59 -17.40 -8.89
N SER A 37 -26.55 -18.20 -9.36
CA SER A 37 -27.74 -17.69 -10.02
C SER A 37 -28.57 -16.94 -8.99
N LEU A 38 -28.83 -15.69 -9.30
CA LEU A 38 -29.66 -14.84 -8.48
C LEU A 38 -31.11 -15.18 -8.82
N ASN A 39 -31.90 -15.59 -7.83
CA ASN A 39 -33.32 -15.87 -8.09
C ASN A 39 -34.08 -14.56 -8.30
N LEU A 40 -34.12 -14.12 -9.57
CA LEU A 40 -34.72 -12.83 -9.96
C LEU A 40 -36.24 -12.77 -9.77
N SER A 41 -36.91 -13.87 -9.41
CA SER A 41 -38.38 -13.87 -9.25
C SER A 41 -38.85 -13.28 -7.93
N GLU A 42 -38.01 -13.25 -6.89
CA GLU A 42 -38.34 -12.75 -5.55
C GLU A 42 -37.13 -11.99 -4.97
N PRO A 43 -36.96 -10.70 -5.32
CA PRO A 43 -35.90 -9.87 -4.76
C PRO A 43 -36.10 -9.69 -3.25
N GLU A 44 -35.13 -10.13 -2.45
CA GLU A 44 -35.11 -9.98 -1.00
C GLU A 44 -33.84 -9.21 -0.59
N PRO A 45 -33.94 -7.91 -0.26
CA PRO A 45 -32.80 -7.09 0.16
C PRO A 45 -32.05 -7.69 1.36
N GLY A 46 -30.72 -7.66 1.32
CA GLY A 46 -29.87 -8.24 2.36
C GLY A 46 -29.74 -9.76 2.32
N LYS A 47 -30.41 -10.45 1.38
CA LYS A 47 -30.23 -11.87 1.15
C LYS A 47 -28.88 -12.15 0.50
N ALA A 48 -28.15 -13.07 1.10
CA ALA A 48 -26.88 -13.57 0.60
C ALA A 48 -27.08 -14.82 -0.28
N TYR A 49 -26.41 -14.83 -1.42
CA TYR A 49 -26.37 -15.92 -2.39
C TYR A 49 -24.93 -16.42 -2.47
N SER A 50 -24.67 -17.57 -1.87
CA SER A 50 -23.37 -18.21 -1.87
C SER A 50 -23.33 -19.34 -2.88
N GLY A 51 -22.20 -19.49 -3.56
CA GLY A 51 -21.97 -20.63 -4.43
C GLY A 51 -20.66 -20.52 -5.18
N HIS A 52 -20.50 -21.44 -6.12
CA HIS A 52 -19.30 -21.52 -6.93
C HIS A 52 -19.22 -20.35 -7.91
N SER A 53 -18.05 -19.74 -7.98
CA SER A 53 -17.73 -18.69 -8.93
C SER A 53 -16.46 -19.01 -9.71
N GLU A 54 -16.53 -18.74 -10.99
CA GLU A 54 -15.40 -18.86 -11.90
C GLU A 54 -15.38 -17.66 -12.83
N TYR A 55 -14.31 -16.87 -12.73
CA TYR A 55 -14.08 -15.71 -13.57
C TYR A 55 -12.90 -16.02 -14.47
N GLN A 56 -13.12 -16.12 -15.77
CA GLN A 56 -12.08 -16.33 -16.78
C GLN A 56 -12.11 -15.16 -17.76
N ILE A 57 -10.98 -14.48 -17.91
CA ILE A 57 -10.85 -13.30 -18.76
C ILE A 57 -9.59 -13.44 -19.59
N ASN A 58 -9.75 -13.55 -20.90
CA ASN A 58 -8.68 -13.30 -21.86
C ASN A 58 -8.71 -11.82 -22.24
N PHE A 59 -7.53 -11.21 -22.32
CA PHE A 59 -7.39 -9.81 -22.67
C PHE A 59 -6.26 -9.61 -23.67
N ALA A 60 -6.42 -8.62 -24.54
CA ALA A 60 -5.34 -8.11 -25.37
C ALA A 60 -5.46 -6.59 -25.41
N ILE A 61 -4.52 -5.92 -24.74
CA ILE A 61 -4.44 -4.47 -24.72
C ILE A 61 -3.56 -4.05 -25.90
N ALA A 62 -4.06 -3.13 -26.73
CA ALA A 62 -3.30 -2.62 -27.85
C ALA A 62 -1.98 -1.99 -27.38
N ASN A 63 -0.88 -2.39 -28.02
CA ASN A 63 0.49 -2.03 -27.65
C ASN A 63 0.86 -2.31 -26.17
N GLY A 64 0.10 -3.19 -25.52
CA GLY A 64 0.22 -3.51 -24.11
C GLY A 64 0.27 -5.02 -23.87
N PRO A 65 -0.07 -5.46 -22.65
CA PRO A 65 -0.06 -6.87 -22.32
C PRO A 65 -1.23 -7.62 -22.97
N SER A 66 -1.00 -8.89 -23.27
CA SER A 66 -2.05 -9.84 -23.66
C SER A 66 -1.90 -11.14 -22.87
N GLY A 67 -3.02 -11.75 -22.50
CA GLY A 67 -2.99 -12.89 -21.61
C GLY A 67 -4.35 -13.37 -21.17
N ALA A 68 -4.34 -14.18 -20.13
CA ALA A 68 -5.50 -14.76 -19.49
C ALA A 68 -5.39 -14.64 -17.96
N LEU A 69 -6.53 -14.39 -17.33
CA LEU A 69 -6.70 -14.34 -15.88
C LEU A 69 -7.83 -15.30 -15.52
N GLN A 70 -7.67 -15.99 -14.42
CA GLN A 70 -8.67 -16.89 -13.88
C GLN A 70 -8.76 -16.72 -12.36
N LEU A 71 -9.99 -16.68 -11.85
CA LEU A 71 -10.30 -16.83 -10.44
C LEU A 71 -11.36 -17.91 -10.31
N VAL A 72 -11.05 -19.02 -9.61
CA VAL A 72 -11.99 -20.12 -9.35
C VAL A 72 -12.13 -20.31 -7.86
N GLY A 73 -13.37 -20.28 -7.37
CA GLY A 73 -13.62 -20.41 -5.95
C GLY A 73 -15.07 -20.35 -5.57
N ASP A 74 -15.32 -19.94 -4.33
CA ASP A 74 -16.65 -19.70 -3.80
C ASP A 74 -16.81 -18.20 -3.55
N SER A 75 -17.94 -17.65 -3.96
CA SER A 75 -18.30 -16.27 -3.68
C SER A 75 -19.67 -16.20 -3.00
N THR A 76 -19.84 -15.18 -2.19
CA THR A 76 -21.15 -14.76 -1.70
C THR A 76 -21.44 -13.38 -2.24
N GLN A 77 -22.61 -13.24 -2.86
CA GLN A 77 -23.15 -11.97 -3.33
C GLN A 77 -24.35 -11.60 -2.48
N MET A 78 -24.55 -10.31 -2.25
CA MET A 78 -25.71 -9.81 -1.51
C MET A 78 -26.47 -8.82 -2.37
N MET A 79 -27.79 -9.00 -2.41
CA MET A 79 -28.69 -8.05 -3.06
C MET A 79 -28.83 -6.78 -2.21
N ILE A 80 -28.67 -5.63 -2.86
CA ILE A 80 -28.87 -4.30 -2.30
C ILE A 80 -29.94 -3.55 -3.10
N ILE A 81 -30.64 -2.62 -2.46
CA ILE A 81 -31.51 -1.67 -3.16
C ILE A 81 -30.66 -0.43 -3.48
N GLU A 82 -30.58 -0.08 -4.75
CA GLU A 82 -29.92 1.17 -5.18
C GLU A 82 -30.89 2.34 -5.10
N GLU A 83 -32.10 2.17 -5.63
CA GLU A 83 -33.15 3.19 -5.65
C GLU A 83 -34.54 2.56 -5.55
N GLU A 84 -35.42 3.17 -4.76
CA GLU A 84 -36.84 2.90 -4.75
C GLU A 84 -37.56 4.13 -5.31
N TYR A 85 -38.30 3.98 -6.41
CA TYR A 85 -39.12 5.07 -6.94
C TYR A 85 -40.54 4.60 -7.23
N TYR A 86 -41.49 5.50 -7.02
CA TYR A 86 -42.90 5.28 -7.27
C TYR A 86 -43.28 5.90 -8.62
N ASP A 87 -43.81 5.09 -9.52
CA ASP A 87 -44.36 5.55 -10.79
C ASP A 87 -45.84 5.88 -10.62
N GLU A 88 -46.15 7.18 -10.58
CA GLU A 88 -47.51 7.68 -10.45
C GLU A 88 -48.42 7.33 -11.64
N GLU A 89 -47.85 7.07 -12.84
CA GLU A 89 -48.63 6.73 -14.04
C GLU A 89 -49.16 5.29 -13.96
N TYR A 90 -48.36 4.39 -13.39
CA TYR A 90 -48.71 2.97 -13.26
C TYR A 90 -49.25 2.58 -11.87
N ASP A 91 -49.22 3.48 -10.88
CA ASP A 91 -49.55 3.17 -9.47
C ASP A 91 -48.70 2.01 -8.92
N GLU A 92 -47.42 1.99 -9.31
CA GLU A 92 -46.50 0.90 -9.05
C GLU A 92 -45.17 1.42 -8.48
N THR A 93 -44.63 0.72 -7.49
CA THR A 93 -43.27 0.96 -6.97
C THR A 93 -42.28 0.10 -7.75
N TYR A 94 -41.23 0.74 -8.24
CA TYR A 94 -40.10 0.10 -8.89
C TYR A 94 -38.90 0.09 -7.94
N LEU A 95 -38.22 -1.05 -7.88
CA LEU A 95 -36.97 -1.22 -7.13
C LEU A 95 -35.85 -1.41 -8.14
N GLU A 96 -34.90 -0.49 -8.15
CA GLU A 96 -33.59 -0.69 -8.75
C GLU A 96 -32.71 -1.37 -7.71
N TYR A 97 -32.14 -2.52 -8.09
CA TYR A 97 -31.32 -3.34 -7.21
C TYR A 97 -30.02 -3.71 -7.90
N ASP A 98 -28.97 -3.81 -7.10
CA ASP A 98 -27.65 -4.28 -7.52
C ASP A 98 -27.17 -5.41 -6.60
N TYR A 99 -26.08 -6.06 -6.96
CA TYR A 99 -25.49 -7.15 -6.22
C TYR A 99 -24.03 -6.83 -5.91
N ILE A 100 -23.72 -6.77 -4.61
CA ILE A 100 -22.36 -6.56 -4.15
C ILE A 100 -21.73 -7.89 -3.77
N MET A 101 -20.45 -8.05 -4.11
CA MET A 101 -19.65 -9.17 -3.66
C MET A 101 -19.27 -8.94 -2.20
N VAL A 102 -19.76 -9.81 -1.30
CA VAL A 102 -19.50 -9.71 0.15
C VAL A 102 -18.41 -10.66 0.62
N GLU A 103 -18.18 -11.75 -0.11
CA GLU A 103 -17.09 -12.67 0.16
C GLU A 103 -16.66 -13.35 -1.14
N THR A 104 -15.36 -13.59 -1.32
CA THR A 104 -14.81 -14.44 -2.37
C THR A 104 -13.52 -15.09 -1.91
N THR A 105 -13.46 -16.41 -2.00
CA THR A 105 -12.28 -17.20 -1.67
C THR A 105 -12.02 -18.20 -2.76
N GLY A 106 -10.76 -18.41 -3.14
CA GLY A 106 -10.46 -19.28 -4.26
C GLY A 106 -9.02 -19.18 -4.73
N ASN A 107 -8.74 -19.83 -5.86
CA ASN A 107 -7.45 -19.76 -6.52
C ASN A 107 -7.51 -18.74 -7.65
N ALA A 108 -6.56 -17.81 -7.64
CA ALA A 108 -6.35 -16.85 -8.70
C ALA A 108 -5.06 -17.21 -9.45
N SER A 109 -5.16 -17.36 -10.76
CA SER A 109 -4.02 -17.60 -11.63
C SER A 109 -4.11 -16.76 -12.89
N GLY A 110 -2.98 -16.55 -13.54
CA GLY A 110 -2.95 -15.82 -14.79
C GLY A 110 -1.62 -15.95 -15.49
N ASN A 111 -1.64 -15.72 -16.79
CA ASN A 111 -0.44 -15.61 -17.61
C ASN A 111 -0.62 -14.48 -18.60
N PHE A 112 0.43 -13.71 -18.84
CA PHE A 112 0.41 -12.66 -19.84
C PHE A 112 1.79 -12.40 -20.41
N THR A 113 1.82 -11.86 -21.61
CA THR A 113 3.04 -11.41 -22.27
C THR A 113 3.08 -9.89 -22.25
N TYR A 114 4.22 -9.31 -21.87
CA TYR A 114 4.46 -7.87 -21.92
C TYR A 114 5.90 -7.59 -22.33
N ASN A 115 6.14 -6.67 -23.26
CA ASN A 115 7.48 -6.34 -23.79
C ASN A 115 8.32 -7.57 -24.24
N GLY A 116 7.66 -8.62 -24.75
CA GLY A 116 8.32 -9.87 -25.17
C GLY A 116 8.67 -10.85 -24.03
N GLY A 117 8.41 -10.47 -22.77
CA GLY A 117 8.56 -11.31 -21.60
C GLY A 117 7.27 -12.03 -21.24
N ALA A 118 7.38 -13.27 -20.76
CA ALA A 118 6.26 -14.04 -20.20
C ALA A 118 6.18 -13.84 -18.69
N TYR A 119 4.99 -13.47 -18.22
CA TYR A 119 4.65 -13.28 -16.82
C TYR A 119 3.54 -14.25 -16.44
N ALA A 120 3.55 -14.70 -15.20
CA ALA A 120 2.49 -15.54 -14.67
C ALA A 120 2.29 -15.26 -13.19
N PHE A 121 1.10 -15.53 -12.69
CA PHE A 121 0.88 -15.63 -11.25
C PHE A 121 -0.01 -16.81 -10.93
N ASP A 122 0.13 -17.31 -9.73
CA ASP A 122 -0.71 -18.36 -9.16
C ASP A 122 -0.77 -18.16 -7.65
N GLY A 123 -1.96 -18.30 -7.07
CA GLY A 123 -2.14 -18.06 -5.65
C GLY A 123 -3.57 -18.26 -5.18
N THR A 124 -3.78 -18.03 -3.90
CA THR A 124 -5.08 -18.09 -3.25
C THR A 124 -5.50 -16.68 -2.83
N VAL A 125 -6.74 -16.31 -3.17
CA VAL A 125 -7.40 -15.10 -2.69
C VAL A 125 -8.38 -15.43 -1.58
N ARG A 126 -8.54 -14.49 -0.66
CA ARG A 126 -9.57 -14.50 0.35
C ARG A 126 -9.99 -13.05 0.60
N PHE A 127 -11.08 -12.63 -0.01
CA PHE A 127 -11.68 -11.31 0.18
C PHE A 127 -12.97 -11.49 0.96
N LEU A 128 -13.03 -10.95 2.17
CA LEU A 128 -14.10 -11.19 3.14
C LEU A 128 -14.75 -9.90 3.61
N PHE A 129 -14.05 -8.77 3.48
CA PHE A 129 -14.56 -7.44 3.80
C PHE A 129 -15.21 -7.37 5.20
N ASP A 130 -14.60 -8.04 6.19
CA ASP A 130 -15.12 -8.23 7.56
C ASP A 130 -14.08 -7.75 8.57
N GLN A 131 -14.49 -6.91 9.53
CA GLN A 131 -13.60 -6.40 10.60
C GLN A 131 -12.95 -7.48 11.47
N ASN A 132 -13.52 -8.68 11.55
CA ASN A 132 -13.02 -9.77 12.37
C ASN A 132 -12.10 -10.72 11.59
N LYS A 133 -11.90 -10.47 10.30
CA LYS A 133 -11.14 -11.33 9.42
C LYS A 133 -10.16 -10.51 8.58
N GLU A 134 -9.22 -11.21 7.96
CA GLU A 134 -8.23 -10.59 7.08
C GLU A 134 -8.56 -10.94 5.63
N ASP A 135 -8.54 -9.92 4.79
CA ASP A 135 -8.46 -10.11 3.35
C ASP A 135 -7.01 -10.46 3.01
N SER A 136 -6.81 -11.38 2.07
CA SER A 136 -5.47 -11.81 1.71
C SER A 136 -5.33 -12.31 0.28
N PHE A 137 -4.12 -12.15 -0.24
CA PHE A 137 -3.62 -12.86 -1.41
C PHE A 137 -2.29 -13.51 -1.04
N VAL A 138 -2.18 -14.82 -1.27
CA VAL A 138 -0.94 -15.58 -1.05
C VAL A 138 -0.60 -16.30 -2.33
N GLY A 139 0.57 -16.04 -2.91
CA GLY A 139 0.92 -16.64 -4.18
C GLY A 139 2.32 -16.33 -4.67
N THR A 140 2.55 -16.74 -5.90
CA THR A 140 3.79 -16.58 -6.62
C THR A 140 3.53 -15.76 -7.88
N PHE A 141 4.36 -14.76 -8.12
CA PHE A 141 4.44 -14.01 -9.36
C PHE A 141 5.76 -14.34 -10.07
N THR A 142 5.67 -14.86 -11.28
CA THR A 142 6.80 -15.24 -12.12
C THR A 142 7.00 -14.19 -13.21
N THR A 143 8.22 -13.68 -13.33
CA THR A 143 8.68 -12.84 -14.45
C THR A 143 9.72 -13.61 -15.27
N PRO A 144 10.17 -13.07 -16.42
CA PRO A 144 11.30 -13.64 -17.14
C PRO A 144 12.58 -13.71 -16.28
N GLU A 145 12.79 -12.71 -15.43
CA GLU A 145 14.02 -12.51 -14.64
C GLU A 145 13.93 -13.07 -13.22
N ALA A 146 12.74 -13.17 -12.63
CA ALA A 146 12.60 -13.48 -11.22
C ALA A 146 11.37 -14.34 -10.89
N VAL A 147 11.41 -14.95 -9.71
CA VAL A 147 10.24 -15.52 -9.03
C VAL A 147 10.02 -14.75 -7.75
N ILE A 148 8.81 -14.23 -7.56
CA ILE A 148 8.40 -13.43 -6.41
C ILE A 148 7.34 -14.22 -5.66
N ASP A 149 7.64 -14.68 -4.46
CA ASP A 149 6.66 -15.29 -3.57
C ASP A 149 6.19 -14.25 -2.57
N GLY A 150 4.89 -14.18 -2.32
CA GLY A 150 4.36 -13.11 -1.49
C GLY A 150 3.02 -13.43 -0.84
N GLU A 151 2.80 -12.70 0.25
CA GLU A 151 1.56 -12.65 0.97
C GLU A 151 1.20 -11.18 1.23
N VAL A 152 0.00 -10.80 0.80
CA VAL A 152 -0.61 -9.50 1.09
C VAL A 152 -1.78 -9.77 2.04
N ARG A 153 -1.85 -9.04 3.15
CA ARG A 153 -2.94 -9.09 4.12
C ARG A 153 -3.48 -7.69 4.38
N LEU A 154 -4.80 -7.57 4.43
CA LEU A 154 -5.51 -6.33 4.72
C LEU A 154 -6.55 -6.56 5.81
N THR A 155 -6.53 -5.73 6.84
CA THR A 155 -7.56 -5.72 7.90
C THR A 155 -8.39 -4.46 7.86
N TYR A 156 -9.57 -4.55 8.45
CA TYR A 156 -10.55 -3.48 8.51
C TYR A 156 -10.92 -3.15 9.96
N VAL A 157 -11.41 -1.93 10.18
CA VAL A 157 -12.01 -1.52 11.44
C VAL A 157 -13.29 -0.74 11.16
N ALA A 158 -14.30 -0.91 12.01
CA ALA A 158 -15.49 -0.06 11.96
C ALA A 158 -15.15 1.39 12.35
N ASN A 159 -15.76 2.34 11.64
CA ASN A 159 -15.61 3.77 11.85
C ASN A 159 -16.99 4.46 11.88
N GLU A 160 -17.41 4.83 13.08
CA GLU A 160 -18.69 5.48 13.34
C GLU A 160 -18.84 6.85 12.66
N SER A 161 -17.73 7.53 12.32
CA SER A 161 -17.78 8.80 11.58
C SER A 161 -18.23 8.62 10.14
N LEU A 162 -18.18 7.40 9.62
CA LEU A 162 -18.75 7.01 8.33
C LEU A 162 -20.14 6.39 8.47
N ALA A 163 -20.60 6.11 9.69
CA ALA A 163 -21.94 5.59 9.93
C ALA A 163 -22.98 6.61 9.45
N GLY A 164 -23.85 6.19 8.53
CA GLY A 164 -24.88 7.05 7.92
C GLY A 164 -24.53 7.61 6.54
N LYS A 165 -23.35 7.31 5.99
CA LYS A 165 -23.08 7.42 4.54
C LYS A 165 -23.03 6.00 3.95
N PRO A 166 -24.17 5.31 3.87
CA PRO A 166 -24.17 3.98 3.33
C PRO A 166 -23.71 4.02 1.85
N LEU A 167 -23.03 2.98 1.39
CA LEU A 167 -22.71 2.87 -0.04
C LEU A 167 -24.03 2.84 -0.86
N PHE A 168 -25.09 2.25 -0.28
CA PHE A 168 -26.44 2.09 -0.85
C PHE A 168 -27.50 2.01 0.26
N GLU A 169 -28.77 2.31 -0.04
CA GLU A 169 -29.84 2.33 0.96
C GLU A 169 -29.94 1.00 1.73
N GLY A 170 -29.82 1.06 3.07
CA GLY A 170 -29.86 -0.11 3.95
C GLY A 170 -28.50 -0.77 4.28
N TYR A 171 -27.37 -0.29 3.74
CA TYR A 171 -26.04 -0.87 4.01
C TYR A 171 -25.00 0.17 4.45
N ALA A 172 -24.78 0.29 5.78
CA ALA A 172 -23.67 1.07 6.30
C ALA A 172 -22.37 0.28 6.14
N CYS A 173 -21.50 0.68 5.22
CA CYS A 173 -20.11 0.22 5.22
C CYS A 173 -19.30 1.21 6.05
N ASP A 174 -19.35 1.04 7.36
CA ASP A 174 -18.49 1.76 8.31
C ASP A 174 -17.08 1.13 8.37
N LEU A 175 -16.81 0.07 7.60
CA LEU A 175 -15.51 -0.59 7.58
C LEU A 175 -14.51 0.18 6.73
N VAL A 176 -13.39 0.55 7.35
CA VAL A 176 -12.25 1.16 6.67
C VAL A 176 -11.02 0.26 6.78
N PRO A 177 -10.21 0.15 5.71
CA PRO A 177 -8.91 -0.49 5.80
C PRO A 177 -8.05 0.21 6.85
N ASN A 178 -7.48 -0.56 7.80
CA ASN A 178 -6.64 0.01 8.86
C ASN A 178 -5.19 -0.46 8.80
N LYS A 179 -4.91 -1.66 8.29
CA LYS A 179 -3.55 -2.20 8.25
C LYS A 179 -3.33 -3.09 7.05
N LEU A 180 -2.25 -2.80 6.33
CA LEU A 180 -1.72 -3.56 5.21
C LEU A 180 -0.41 -4.21 5.64
N THR A 181 -0.27 -5.51 5.42
CA THR A 181 0.99 -6.23 5.58
C THR A 181 1.33 -6.92 4.28
N VAL A 182 2.54 -6.70 3.77
CA VAL A 182 3.09 -7.35 2.59
C VAL A 182 4.37 -8.06 3.01
N ASN A 183 4.37 -9.38 2.90
CA ASN A 183 5.57 -10.20 3.09
C ASN A 183 5.94 -10.83 1.77
N GLY A 184 7.22 -10.98 1.49
CA GLY A 184 7.61 -11.72 0.31
C GLY A 184 9.10 -11.92 0.15
N SER A 185 9.43 -12.69 -0.88
CA SER A 185 10.78 -12.93 -1.34
C SER A 185 10.85 -12.86 -2.85
N LEU A 186 12.01 -12.44 -3.36
CA LEU A 186 12.35 -12.45 -4.77
C LEU A 186 13.61 -13.28 -4.95
N ALA A 187 13.55 -14.24 -5.85
CA ALA A 187 14.69 -15.01 -6.32
C ALA A 187 15.00 -14.64 -7.76
N ASP A 188 16.22 -14.16 -8.01
CA ASP A 188 16.71 -13.92 -9.36
C ASP A 188 16.93 -15.26 -10.08
N ARG A 189 16.67 -15.31 -11.38
CA ARG A 189 16.81 -16.55 -12.17
C ARG A 189 18.20 -16.72 -12.76
N ALA A 190 18.99 -15.64 -12.84
CA ALA A 190 20.31 -15.63 -13.45
C ALA A 190 21.46 -15.77 -12.44
N SER A 191 21.17 -15.69 -11.14
CA SER A 191 22.12 -15.74 -10.04
C SER A 191 21.47 -16.33 -8.79
N ASP A 192 22.25 -16.74 -7.78
CA ASP A 192 21.67 -17.15 -6.49
C ASP A 192 21.31 -15.94 -5.60
N LEU A 193 21.02 -14.78 -6.20
CA LEU A 193 20.57 -13.58 -5.47
C LEU A 193 19.18 -13.83 -4.89
N LEU A 194 19.07 -13.68 -3.57
CA LEU A 194 17.82 -13.79 -2.83
C LEU A 194 17.54 -12.51 -2.06
N LEU A 195 16.34 -11.98 -2.27
CA LEU A 195 15.75 -10.85 -1.56
C LEU A 195 14.58 -11.36 -0.73
N ALA A 196 14.46 -10.95 0.52
CA ALA A 196 13.27 -11.19 1.33
C ALA A 196 12.96 -9.94 2.15
N GLY A 197 11.68 -9.70 2.42
CA GLY A 197 11.29 -8.55 3.21
C GLY A 197 9.83 -8.52 3.63
N THR A 198 9.56 -7.56 4.50
CA THR A 198 8.26 -7.24 5.06
C THR A 198 8.04 -5.75 4.95
N PHE A 199 6.85 -5.38 4.50
CA PHE A 199 6.29 -4.04 4.56
C PHE A 199 5.01 -4.06 5.37
N LYS A 200 4.89 -3.15 6.32
CA LYS A 200 3.69 -2.96 7.15
C LYS A 200 3.31 -1.48 7.08
N LEU A 201 2.05 -1.20 6.77
CA LEU A 201 1.44 0.12 6.85
C LEU A 201 0.23 0.04 7.77
N GLU A 202 0.13 0.92 8.75
CA GLU A 202 -0.98 0.96 9.72
C GLU A 202 -1.49 2.40 9.94
N LEU A 203 -2.81 2.56 9.89
CA LEU A 203 -3.56 3.77 10.23
C LEU A 203 -4.12 3.63 11.65
N LYS A 204 -3.40 4.14 12.64
CA LYS A 204 -3.56 3.84 14.07
C LYS A 204 -4.93 4.18 14.67
N ASN A 205 -5.60 5.24 14.22
CA ASN A 205 -6.93 5.61 14.71
C ASN A 205 -8.00 5.62 13.61
N ALA A 206 -7.85 4.76 12.60
CA ALA A 206 -8.80 4.60 11.51
C ALA A 206 -10.27 4.42 11.98
N ALA A 207 -10.50 3.90 13.19
CA ALA A 207 -11.84 3.72 13.78
C ALA A 207 -12.55 5.03 14.18
N THR A 208 -11.80 6.09 14.47
CA THR A 208 -12.35 7.36 14.98
C THR A 208 -12.06 8.54 14.05
N PHE A 209 -11.31 8.31 12.96
CA PHE A 209 -10.91 9.36 12.04
C PHE A 209 -12.11 9.88 11.25
N ASN A 210 -12.32 11.19 11.25
CA ASN A 210 -13.34 11.84 10.43
C ASN A 210 -12.72 12.30 9.11
N PHE A 211 -12.99 11.55 8.04
CA PHE A 211 -12.51 11.84 6.68
C PHE A 211 -13.06 13.13 6.08
N SER A 212 -14.13 13.69 6.65
CA SER A 212 -14.73 14.96 6.18
C SER A 212 -14.16 16.19 6.88
N ASP A 213 -13.41 15.99 7.98
CA ASP A 213 -12.82 17.08 8.75
C ASP A 213 -11.34 17.29 8.39
N GLN A 214 -10.81 18.46 8.74
CA GLN A 214 -9.41 18.78 8.51
C GLN A 214 -8.46 17.93 9.35
N TYR A 215 -7.24 17.75 8.83
CA TYR A 215 -6.13 17.14 9.53
C TYR A 215 -5.70 18.01 10.72
N THR A 216 -5.90 17.53 11.95
CA THR A 216 -5.62 18.27 13.20
C THR A 216 -5.10 17.34 14.28
N ALA A 217 -4.59 17.90 15.39
CA ALA A 217 -4.17 17.09 16.53
C ALA A 217 -5.28 16.18 17.09
N SER A 218 -6.55 16.57 16.95
CA SER A 218 -7.72 15.77 17.34
C SER A 218 -8.29 14.90 16.22
N ASN A 219 -7.87 15.08 14.97
CA ASN A 219 -8.33 14.32 13.80
C ASN A 219 -7.15 13.97 12.89
N ARG A 220 -6.34 12.99 13.32
CA ARG A 220 -5.12 12.52 12.62
C ARG A 220 -5.13 11.00 12.52
N PRO A 221 -5.00 10.34 11.35
CA PRO A 221 -5.08 8.89 11.22
C PRO A 221 -3.99 8.14 12.03
N GLY A 222 -2.86 8.81 12.30
CA GLY A 222 -1.64 8.23 12.86
C GLY A 222 -1.07 7.19 11.90
N VAL A 223 0.04 7.48 11.24
CA VAL A 223 0.59 6.56 10.23
C VAL A 223 1.88 5.92 10.73
N GLU A 224 1.94 4.60 10.67
CA GLU A 224 3.15 3.82 10.92
C GLU A 224 3.50 3.00 9.67
N LEU A 225 4.72 3.19 9.16
CA LEU A 225 5.28 2.41 8.07
C LEU A 225 6.53 1.70 8.57
N ASN A 226 6.60 0.40 8.36
CA ASN A 226 7.81 -0.37 8.64
C ASN A 226 8.17 -1.21 7.43
N PHE A 227 9.42 -1.11 7.03
CA PHE A 227 10.04 -1.89 5.99
C PHE A 227 11.22 -2.61 6.62
N SER A 228 11.36 -3.89 6.35
CA SER A 228 12.58 -4.62 6.66
C SER A 228 12.87 -5.60 5.55
N GLY A 229 14.13 -5.85 5.29
CA GLY A 229 14.50 -6.82 4.27
C GLY A 229 15.96 -7.19 4.30
N THR A 230 16.27 -8.28 3.62
CA THR A 230 17.61 -8.83 3.48
C THR A 230 17.86 -9.19 2.03
N LEU A 231 19.02 -8.80 1.53
CA LEU A 231 19.64 -9.23 0.28
C LEU A 231 20.84 -10.11 0.63
N CYS A 232 20.87 -11.33 0.08
CA CYS A 232 21.95 -12.28 0.27
C CYS A 232 22.53 -12.70 -1.09
N ASN A 233 23.84 -12.87 -1.17
CA ASN A 233 24.52 -13.40 -2.36
C ASN A 233 25.24 -14.74 -2.11
N GLU A 234 25.79 -15.32 -3.17
CA GLU A 234 26.49 -16.63 -3.21
C GLU A 234 27.69 -16.75 -2.26
N VAL A 235 28.31 -15.64 -1.86
CA VAL A 235 29.51 -15.61 -1.02
C VAL A 235 29.21 -15.21 0.43
N ASN A 236 27.94 -15.29 0.86
CA ASN A 236 27.44 -14.87 2.17
C ASN A 236 27.65 -13.37 2.47
N ASN A 237 27.82 -12.53 1.45
CA ASN A 237 27.64 -11.10 1.68
C ASN A 237 26.15 -10.87 1.87
N GLN A 238 25.83 -10.13 2.92
CA GLN A 238 24.47 -9.84 3.31
C GLN A 238 24.32 -8.34 3.42
N LEU A 239 23.24 -7.83 2.83
CA LEU A 239 22.74 -6.51 3.10
C LEU A 239 21.39 -6.69 3.81
N ALA A 240 21.29 -6.29 5.06
CA ALA A 240 20.01 -6.17 5.76
C ALA A 240 19.68 -4.69 5.98
N GLY A 241 18.41 -4.34 5.83
CA GLY A 241 17.95 -2.97 6.05
C GLY A 241 16.62 -2.96 6.78
N THR A 242 16.43 -1.94 7.62
CA THR A 242 15.14 -1.57 8.20
C THR A 242 14.89 -0.10 7.92
N LEU A 243 13.63 0.25 7.67
CA LEU A 243 13.14 1.61 7.67
C LEU A 243 11.85 1.63 8.48
N SER A 244 11.79 2.42 9.54
CA SER A 244 10.54 2.70 10.24
C SER A 244 10.23 4.18 10.14
N PHE A 245 8.97 4.50 9.90
CA PHE A 245 8.42 5.84 10.02
C PHE A 245 7.20 5.75 10.93
N GLU A 246 7.09 6.67 11.89
CA GLU A 246 5.91 6.82 12.72
C GLU A 246 5.60 8.30 12.93
N GLU A 247 4.35 8.71 12.74
CA GLU A 247 3.86 9.97 13.26
C GLU A 247 3.48 9.83 14.74
N THR A 248 4.37 10.28 15.64
CA THR A 248 4.23 10.13 17.09
C THR A 248 3.19 11.11 17.65
N GLU A 249 3.23 12.37 17.19
CA GLU A 249 2.28 13.44 17.52
C GLU A 249 1.88 14.22 16.27
N PHE A 250 0.91 15.13 16.36
CA PHE A 250 0.51 15.95 15.21
C PHE A 250 1.72 16.69 14.62
N LYS A 251 2.05 16.39 13.36
CA LYS A 251 3.24 16.90 12.64
C LYS A 251 4.59 16.52 13.26
N CYS A 252 4.62 15.56 14.18
CA CYS A 252 5.84 15.07 14.79
C CYS A 252 6.07 13.61 14.39
N PHE A 253 7.26 13.30 13.92
CA PHE A 253 7.61 11.99 13.38
C PHE A 253 8.93 11.47 13.95
N GLU A 254 9.04 10.15 13.90
CA GLU A 254 10.27 9.40 14.10
C GLU A 254 10.56 8.59 12.83
N VAL A 255 11.79 8.69 12.34
CA VAL A 255 12.31 7.91 11.22
C VAL A 255 13.55 7.17 11.70
N ASN A 256 13.56 5.86 11.55
CA ASN A 256 14.75 5.04 11.76
C ASN A 256 15.11 4.35 10.46
N VAL A 257 16.39 4.37 10.11
CA VAL A 257 16.95 3.60 9.01
C VAL A 257 18.16 2.87 9.55
N ASP A 258 18.12 1.54 9.57
CA ASP A 258 19.29 0.74 9.86
C ASP A 258 19.73 -0.01 8.62
N TYR A 259 21.04 -0.12 8.45
CA TYR A 259 21.69 -0.77 7.34
C TYR A 259 22.86 -1.59 7.86
N ASP A 260 22.77 -2.90 7.71
CA ASP A 260 23.81 -3.85 8.07
C ASP A 260 24.39 -4.45 6.79
N LEU A 261 25.66 -4.17 6.49
CA LEU A 261 26.42 -4.82 5.42
C LEU A 261 27.43 -5.80 6.01
N THR A 262 27.31 -7.07 5.63
CA THR A 262 28.35 -8.07 5.85
C THR A 262 29.13 -8.27 4.55
N SER A 263 30.44 -8.00 4.58
CA SER A 263 31.36 -8.28 3.48
C SER A 263 32.59 -9.00 4.03
N ASP A 264 32.98 -10.10 3.40
CA ASP A 264 34.17 -10.89 3.77
C ASP A 264 34.18 -11.29 5.27
N GLY A 265 33.01 -11.59 5.83
CA GLY A 265 32.83 -11.96 7.24
C GLY A 265 32.91 -10.80 8.23
N VAL A 266 33.06 -9.55 7.76
CA VAL A 266 33.02 -8.36 8.60
C VAL A 266 31.67 -7.68 8.46
N GLN A 267 30.91 -7.63 9.56
CA GLN A 267 29.68 -6.86 9.64
C GLN A 267 30.00 -5.38 9.87
N ARG A 268 29.28 -4.52 9.16
CA ARG A 268 29.32 -3.07 9.31
C ARG A 268 27.93 -2.52 9.39
N LYS A 269 27.74 -1.53 10.26
CA LYS A 269 26.43 -0.94 10.53
C LYS A 269 26.43 0.53 10.22
N ILE A 270 25.33 1.01 9.67
CA ILE A 270 24.98 2.41 9.56
C ILE A 270 23.55 2.55 10.07
N SER A 271 23.35 3.38 11.07
CA SER A 271 22.04 3.71 11.61
C SER A 271 21.80 5.20 11.49
N LEU A 272 20.62 5.58 11.01
CA LEU A 272 20.12 6.94 11.02
C LEU A 272 18.84 6.96 11.85
N ASN A 273 18.79 7.82 12.85
CA ASN A 273 17.56 8.18 13.56
C ASN A 273 17.28 9.65 13.29
N ALA A 274 16.07 9.97 12.84
CA ALA A 274 15.58 11.33 12.77
C ALA A 274 14.31 11.45 13.62
N THR A 275 14.27 12.42 14.51
CA THR A 275 13.11 12.69 15.37
C THR A 275 12.76 14.16 15.31
N SER A 276 11.49 14.49 15.08
CA SER A 276 11.01 15.85 15.30
C SER A 276 10.32 15.92 16.66
N ALA A 277 10.87 16.73 17.56
CA ALA A 277 10.27 16.92 18.89
C ALA A 277 9.11 17.93 18.88
N ASN A 278 9.01 18.74 17.81
CA ASN A 278 7.98 19.73 17.57
C ASN A 278 7.94 20.06 16.07
N GLU A 279 7.02 20.93 15.65
CA GLU A 279 6.83 21.30 14.24
C GLU A 279 7.96 22.12 13.62
N SER A 280 8.97 22.55 14.39
CA SER A 280 10.06 23.43 13.91
C SER A 280 11.46 22.80 13.99
N GLU A 281 11.63 21.70 14.72
CA GLU A 281 12.94 21.11 15.00
C GLU A 281 13.01 19.63 14.61
N ILE A 282 14.09 19.26 13.91
CA ILE A 282 14.44 17.87 13.62
C ILE A 282 15.81 17.57 14.21
N LYS A 283 15.90 16.50 14.98
CA LYS A 283 17.17 15.91 15.44
C LYS A 283 17.53 14.76 14.54
N ILE A 284 18.77 14.69 14.08
CA ILE A 284 19.28 13.60 13.25
C ILE A 284 20.53 13.04 13.92
N GLY A 285 20.53 11.74 14.20
CA GLY A 285 21.69 10.99 14.64
C GLY A 285 22.10 9.99 13.57
N ILE A 286 23.37 10.00 13.17
CA ILE A 286 23.95 9.00 12.27
C ILE A 286 25.07 8.30 13.04
N ILE A 287 25.03 6.97 13.09
CA ILE A 287 26.05 6.13 13.70
C ILE A 287 26.60 5.22 12.62
N SER A 288 27.92 5.19 12.45
CA SER A 288 28.57 4.36 11.44
C SER A 288 29.80 3.65 12.01
N ASP A 289 29.88 2.35 11.72
CA ASP A 289 31.07 1.54 11.97
C ASP A 289 32.06 1.57 10.78
N TRP A 290 31.75 2.32 9.71
CA TRP A 290 32.65 2.61 8.59
C TRP A 290 33.55 3.78 8.96
N GLY A 291 34.53 3.50 9.83
CA GLY A 291 35.26 4.55 10.54
C GLY A 291 34.39 5.00 11.71
N PRO A 292 34.79 4.73 12.97
CA PRO A 292 33.90 4.79 14.14
C PRO A 292 33.46 6.22 14.41
N ALA A 293 32.41 6.67 13.73
CA ALA A 293 31.99 8.04 13.67
C ALA A 293 30.49 8.16 13.98
N GLN A 294 30.15 9.18 14.76
CA GLN A 294 28.77 9.54 15.06
C GLN A 294 28.58 11.02 14.72
N LEU A 295 27.51 11.32 13.98
CA LEU A 295 27.07 12.68 13.68
C LEU A 295 25.77 12.91 14.43
N ASN A 296 25.70 13.96 15.23
CA ASN A 296 24.45 14.40 15.84
C ASN A 296 24.15 15.81 15.37
N MET A 297 22.95 16.04 14.85
CA MET A 297 22.51 17.32 14.30
C MET A 297 21.15 17.70 14.88
N ASN A 298 20.97 19.00 15.11
CA ASN A 298 19.68 19.63 15.37
C ASN A 298 19.46 20.67 14.27
N LEU A 299 18.38 20.49 13.51
CA LEU A 299 17.96 21.32 12.40
C LEU A 299 16.74 22.12 12.83
N GLY A 300 16.78 23.44 12.70
CA GLY A 300 15.64 24.32 12.97
C GLY A 300 15.12 24.96 11.69
N PHE A 301 13.80 24.99 11.52
CA PHE A 301 13.11 25.46 10.33
C PHE A 301 12.20 26.65 10.63
N THR A 302 12.11 27.58 9.68
CA THR A 302 11.19 28.74 9.74
C THR A 302 10.25 28.72 8.52
N PRO A 303 8.91 28.89 8.70
CA PRO A 303 8.20 29.07 9.99
C PRO A 303 8.08 27.79 10.84
N GLY A 304 8.33 26.63 10.23
CA GLY A 304 8.41 25.31 10.87
C GLY A 304 8.78 24.28 9.80
N PHE A 305 9.19 23.08 10.18
CA PHE A 305 9.46 22.00 9.25
C PHE A 305 8.21 21.62 8.45
N LEU A 306 7.04 21.53 9.12
CA LEU A 306 5.73 21.38 8.47
C LEU A 306 4.77 22.45 8.99
N TYR A 307 4.29 23.32 8.10
CA TYR A 307 3.36 24.40 8.47
C TYR A 307 2.15 24.45 7.54
N ASP A 308 1.02 24.92 8.07
CA ASP A 308 -0.19 25.17 7.28
C ASP A 308 -0.02 26.49 6.53
N ASN A 309 -0.16 26.44 5.21
CA ASN A 309 0.00 27.62 4.35
C ASN A 309 -1.24 28.54 4.32
N GLY A 310 -2.29 28.20 5.06
CA GLY A 310 -3.54 28.94 5.15
C GLY A 310 -4.57 28.58 4.07
N PHE A 311 -4.25 27.64 3.18
CA PHE A 311 -5.16 27.11 2.17
C PHE A 311 -5.59 25.66 2.45
N GLY A 312 -5.18 25.10 3.60
CA GLY A 312 -5.45 23.71 3.97
C GLY A 312 -4.40 22.72 3.49
N ASP A 313 -3.32 23.19 2.86
CA ASP A 313 -2.16 22.38 2.46
C ASP A 313 -1.02 22.54 3.47
N LEU A 314 -0.20 21.49 3.59
CA LEU A 314 1.03 21.50 4.39
C LEU A 314 2.23 21.79 3.50
N ASP A 315 2.98 22.84 3.84
CA ASP A 315 4.24 23.21 3.19
C ASP A 315 5.45 22.91 4.09
N VAL A 316 6.62 22.77 3.48
CA VAL A 316 7.90 22.58 4.17
C VAL A 316 8.61 23.92 4.35
N GLY A 317 8.99 24.27 5.58
CA GLY A 317 9.72 25.50 5.86
C GLY A 317 11.19 25.46 5.41
N THR A 318 11.86 26.60 5.54
CA THR A 318 13.27 26.72 5.16
C THR A 318 14.17 26.41 6.35
N LEU A 319 15.26 25.67 6.13
CA LEU A 319 16.30 25.46 7.14
C LEU A 319 16.92 26.81 7.54
N ASP A 320 16.79 27.18 8.80
CA ASP A 320 17.25 28.46 9.36
C ASP A 320 18.45 28.27 10.30
N THR A 321 18.46 27.18 11.07
CA THR A 321 19.53 26.87 12.02
C THR A 321 20.01 25.42 11.89
N LEU A 322 21.30 25.20 12.12
CA LEU A 322 21.93 23.89 12.23
C LEU A 322 22.97 23.94 13.34
N SER A 323 22.93 22.98 14.25
CA SER A 323 23.95 22.76 15.27
C SER A 323 24.19 21.28 15.44
N GLY A 324 25.38 20.88 15.89
CA GLY A 324 25.68 19.46 16.06
C GLY A 324 27.14 19.20 16.35
N ASN A 325 27.49 17.91 16.46
CA ASN A 325 28.86 17.48 16.67
C ASN A 325 29.20 16.19 15.91
N VAL A 326 30.51 16.01 15.73
CA VAL A 326 31.13 14.82 15.15
C VAL A 326 31.94 14.13 16.24
N LEU A 327 31.61 12.88 16.54
CA LEU A 327 32.33 12.06 17.51
C LEU A 327 33.09 10.96 16.80
N VAL A 328 34.32 10.68 17.21
CA VAL A 328 35.10 9.50 16.81
C VAL A 328 35.42 8.68 18.05
N ASN A 329 34.96 7.43 18.11
CA ASN A 329 35.05 6.58 19.31
C ASN A 329 34.54 7.29 20.60
N GLY A 330 33.47 8.07 20.48
CA GLY A 330 32.88 8.85 21.57
C GLY A 330 33.64 10.13 21.96
N VAL A 331 34.72 10.48 21.26
CA VAL A 331 35.47 11.72 21.45
C VAL A 331 35.04 12.74 20.40
N GLU A 332 34.65 13.94 20.83
CA GLU A 332 34.30 15.02 19.91
C GLU A 332 35.53 15.52 19.13
N VAL A 333 35.42 15.52 17.81
CA VAL A 333 36.48 15.93 16.88
C VAL A 333 36.11 17.15 16.04
N GLY A 334 34.83 17.55 16.04
CA GLY A 334 34.38 18.74 15.34
C GLY A 334 32.92 19.09 15.62
N GLU A 335 32.55 20.31 15.22
CA GLU A 335 31.21 20.89 15.37
C GLU A 335 30.53 21.00 14.01
N ILE A 336 29.21 20.78 13.97
CA ILE A 336 28.38 20.93 12.77
C ILE A 336 27.61 22.25 12.86
N CYS A 337 27.64 23.07 11.81
CA CYS A 337 26.92 24.34 11.75
C CYS A 337 26.54 24.73 10.30
N LEU A 338 25.69 25.75 10.13
CA LEU A 338 25.48 26.38 8.83
C LEU A 338 26.64 27.30 8.46
N HIS A 339 27.12 27.21 7.22
CA HIS A 339 28.06 28.18 6.67
C HIS A 339 27.42 29.59 6.65
N GLU A 340 28.13 30.60 7.16
CA GLU A 340 27.60 31.95 7.38
C GLU A 340 27.02 32.59 6.10
N THR A 341 27.76 32.49 4.99
CA THR A 341 27.39 33.07 3.69
C THR A 341 26.50 32.17 2.83
N PHE A 342 26.91 30.91 2.60
CA PHE A 342 26.24 30.02 1.65
C PHE A 342 25.03 29.28 2.23
N LYS A 343 24.86 29.30 3.56
CA LYS A 343 23.76 28.60 4.26
C LYS A 343 23.68 27.11 3.92
N VAL A 344 24.84 26.48 3.72
CA VAL A 344 24.98 25.02 3.56
C VAL A 344 25.56 24.39 4.84
N PRO A 345 25.26 23.11 5.13
CA PRO A 345 25.89 22.39 6.23
C PRO A 345 27.42 22.34 6.13
N MET A 346 28.11 22.52 7.26
CA MET A 346 29.57 22.53 7.36
C MET A 346 30.02 21.88 8.67
N VAL A 347 31.12 21.13 8.63
CA VAL A 347 31.85 20.66 9.80
C VAL A 347 33.09 21.51 10.02
N LYS A 348 33.32 21.94 11.26
CA LYS A 348 34.58 22.56 11.71
C LYS A 348 35.31 21.58 12.62
N TYR A 349 36.46 21.08 12.18
CA TYR A 349 37.25 20.15 12.97
C TYR A 349 38.16 20.87 13.96
N HIS A 350 38.48 20.20 15.08
CA HIS A 350 39.37 20.73 16.10
C HIS A 350 40.82 20.94 15.63
N ASP A 351 41.22 20.31 14.52
CA ASP A 351 42.53 20.54 13.89
C ASP A 351 42.59 21.81 13.02
N GLY A 352 41.47 22.55 12.93
CA GLY A 352 41.33 23.79 12.17
C GLY A 352 40.94 23.59 10.71
N THR A 353 40.74 22.35 10.25
CA THR A 353 40.18 22.07 8.94
C THR A 353 38.65 22.15 8.95
N SER A 354 38.04 22.28 7.77
CA SER A 354 36.59 22.32 7.61
C SER A 354 36.16 21.71 6.30
N GLU A 355 34.99 21.10 6.28
CA GLU A 355 34.36 20.55 5.07
C GLU A 355 32.90 20.98 4.99
N THR A 356 32.39 21.14 3.77
CA THR A 356 30.97 21.39 3.47
C THR A 356 30.40 20.17 2.75
N PHE A 357 29.14 19.83 3.04
CA PHE A 357 28.44 18.72 2.40
C PHE A 357 27.68 19.15 1.15
#